data_AF-A0A413Q5H7-F1
#
_entry.id   AF-A0A413Q5H7-F1
#
_cell.length_a   1.000
_cell.length_b   1.000
_cell.length_c   1.000
_cell.angle_alpha   90.00
_cell.angle_beta   90.00
_cell.angle_gamma   90.00
#
_symmetry.space_group_name_H-M   'P 1'
#
loop_
_entity.id
_entity.type
_entity.pdbx_description
1 polymer ?
#
loop_
_entity_poly.entity_id
_entity_poly.type
_entity_poly.pdbx_seq_one_letter_code
_entity_poly.pdbx_strand_id
1 'polypeptide(L)'
;MKYDSKKSMVILYIISMTIAFTTQYADYEIGYGLQIIIGLLWIFLGIWKLDINGFKFRGVYKDDFPRFLKLYLLPHIVIHGYTIILMCFGIVDKKYFTTNLTVYVPTVLAIFAIYLLGINALYYTVVSLLLSWLLSVSVSLAIKGPMIIIHAIRQGLIDPFDTTGGLSMNYFELHDLVLAIGYVMVYYIFSKEKLTKKNIAIIMFVFLIMILGLKRISVIALVLIIIFNLLIKLFNNKLQNRICFILSILGVVFCYFYIYIMTDGDVFYDFIQSMGINVMGRNYYYRAIMDYAQFKPSFLELEGMLLHNY
;
A
#
# COMPACT_ATOMS: atom_id res chain seq x y z
N MET A 1 0.42 -38.59 -1.13
CA MET A 1 0.24 -37.62 -2.24
C MET A 1 -0.42 -36.27 -1.87
N LYS A 2 -1.32 -36.15 -0.88
CA LYS A 2 -1.94 -34.84 -0.52
C LYS A 2 -1.00 -33.80 0.14
N TYR A 3 0.08 -34.25 0.81
CA TYR A 3 0.95 -33.36 1.60
C TYR A 3 1.95 -32.57 0.75
N ASP A 4 2.49 -33.17 -0.33
CA ASP A 4 3.44 -32.50 -1.24
C ASP A 4 2.81 -31.40 -2.08
N SER A 5 1.55 -31.57 -2.51
CA SER A 5 0.88 -30.55 -3.33
C SER A 5 0.70 -29.22 -2.59
N LYS A 6 0.48 -29.27 -1.26
CA LYS A 6 0.31 -28.06 -0.44
C LYS A 6 1.63 -27.31 -0.26
N LYS A 7 2.73 -28.02 -0.03
CA LYS A 7 4.07 -27.39 0.06
C LYS A 7 4.49 -26.79 -1.27
N SER A 8 4.28 -27.50 -2.38
CA SER A 8 4.56 -27.00 -3.73
C SER A 8 3.76 -25.73 -4.02
N MET A 9 2.47 -25.70 -3.68
CA MET A 9 1.62 -24.51 -3.85
C MET A 9 2.11 -23.31 -3.03
N VAL A 10 2.58 -23.53 -1.79
CA VAL A 10 3.15 -22.47 -0.95
C VAL A 10 4.44 -21.92 -1.56
N ILE A 11 5.33 -22.78 -2.05
CA ILE A 11 6.59 -22.35 -2.69
C ILE A 11 6.29 -21.56 -3.97
N LEU A 12 5.37 -22.06 -4.80
CA LEU A 12 4.93 -21.36 -6.01
C LEU A 12 4.35 -19.98 -5.68
N TYR A 13 3.52 -19.89 -4.63
CA TYR A 13 2.99 -18.61 -4.16
C TYR A 13 4.09 -17.65 -3.76
N ILE A 14 5.03 -18.10 -2.92
CA ILE A 14 6.12 -17.23 -2.46
C ILE A 14 6.96 -16.73 -3.63
N ILE A 15 7.34 -17.60 -4.56
CA ILE A 15 8.17 -17.21 -5.72
C ILE A 15 7.39 -16.25 -6.63
N SER A 16 6.18 -16.61 -7.03
CA SER A 16 5.39 -15.77 -7.94
C SER A 16 5.04 -14.41 -7.33
N MET A 17 4.65 -14.35 -6.05
CA MET A 17 4.38 -13.09 -5.37
C MET A 17 5.65 -12.27 -5.12
N THR A 18 6.80 -12.90 -4.90
CA THR A 18 8.09 -12.20 -4.83
C THR A 18 8.33 -11.42 -6.11
N ILE A 19 8.20 -12.09 -7.27
CA ILE A 19 8.37 -11.46 -8.58
C ILE A 19 7.29 -10.38 -8.80
N ALA A 20 6.04 -10.65 -8.45
CA ALA A 20 4.94 -9.68 -8.59
C ALA A 20 5.14 -8.40 -7.76
N PHE A 21 5.80 -8.52 -6.60
CA PHE A 21 6.11 -7.38 -5.73
C PHE A 21 7.41 -6.68 -6.10
N THR A 22 8.26 -7.27 -6.95
CA THR A 22 9.53 -6.65 -7.36
C THR A 22 9.26 -5.77 -8.58
N THR A 23 8.96 -4.49 -8.32
CA THR A 23 8.67 -3.50 -9.37
C THR A 23 9.91 -2.79 -9.88
N GLN A 24 11.06 -2.93 -9.21
CA GLN A 24 12.29 -2.24 -9.59
C GLN A 24 13.49 -3.18 -9.49
N TYR A 25 14.34 -3.13 -10.51
CA TYR A 25 15.60 -3.84 -10.63
C TYR A 25 16.69 -2.85 -11.04
N ALA A 26 17.42 -2.31 -10.06
CA ALA A 26 18.33 -1.17 -10.27
C ALA A 26 17.61 0.02 -10.94
N ASP A 27 17.99 0.37 -12.17
CA ASP A 27 17.38 1.45 -12.94
C ASP A 27 16.14 1.02 -13.74
N TYR A 28 15.85 -0.28 -13.79
CA TYR A 28 14.74 -0.81 -14.57
C TYR A 28 13.50 -0.93 -13.70
N GLU A 29 12.48 -0.13 -14.02
CA GLU A 29 11.14 -0.26 -13.45
C GLU A 29 10.29 -1.21 -14.31
N ILE A 30 9.75 -2.24 -13.67
CA ILE A 30 8.76 -3.13 -14.26
C ILE A 30 7.37 -2.54 -13.99
N GLY A 31 6.62 -2.30 -15.06
CA GLY A 31 5.25 -1.83 -14.95
C GLY A 31 4.32 -2.83 -14.24
N TYR A 32 3.21 -2.32 -13.71
CA TYR A 32 2.22 -3.09 -12.94
C TYR A 32 1.54 -4.24 -13.70
N GLY A 33 1.73 -4.35 -15.02
CA GLY A 33 1.15 -5.41 -15.84
C GLY A 33 1.53 -6.81 -15.37
N LEU A 34 2.79 -7.03 -14.98
CA LEU A 34 3.25 -8.33 -14.49
C LEU A 34 2.59 -8.71 -13.16
N GLN A 35 2.43 -7.74 -12.25
CA GLN A 35 1.71 -7.93 -11.00
C GLN A 35 0.25 -8.32 -11.25
N ILE A 36 -0.43 -7.68 -12.22
CA ILE A 36 -1.80 -8.00 -12.60
C ILE A 36 -1.89 -9.41 -13.16
N ILE A 37 -1.00 -9.81 -14.07
CA ILE A 37 -0.99 -11.14 -14.69
C ILE A 37 -0.85 -12.23 -13.61
N ILE A 38 0.12 -12.07 -12.70
CA ILE A 38 0.31 -13.02 -11.60
C ILE A 38 -0.90 -13.03 -10.66
N GLY A 39 -1.47 -11.86 -10.36
CA GLY A 39 -2.69 -11.76 -9.57
C GLY A 39 -3.87 -12.52 -10.19
N LEU A 40 -4.11 -12.32 -11.49
CA LEU A 40 -5.17 -13.02 -12.22
C LEU A 40 -4.98 -14.54 -12.24
N LEU A 41 -3.73 -15.01 -12.36
CA LEU A 41 -3.42 -16.44 -12.28
C LEU A 41 -3.85 -17.04 -10.93
N TRP A 42 -3.53 -16.37 -9.82
CA TRP A 42 -3.91 -16.85 -8.48
C TRP A 42 -5.41 -16.77 -8.22
N ILE A 43 -6.08 -15.75 -8.75
CA ILE A 43 -7.54 -15.66 -8.74
C ILE A 43 -8.14 -16.84 -9.50
N PHE A 44 -7.64 -17.15 -10.69
CA PHE A 44 -8.09 -18.28 -11.50
C PHE A 44 -7.90 -19.62 -10.75
N LEU A 45 -6.73 -19.86 -10.16
CA LEU A 45 -6.48 -21.06 -9.33
C LEU A 45 -7.43 -21.13 -8.13
N GLY A 46 -7.75 -19.97 -7.54
CA GLY A 46 -8.71 -19.84 -6.46
C GLY A 46 -10.13 -20.25 -6.87
N ILE A 47 -10.60 -19.73 -8.00
CA ILE A 47 -11.91 -20.05 -8.59
C ILE A 47 -11.98 -21.54 -8.95
N TRP A 48 -10.95 -22.07 -9.62
CA TRP A 48 -10.86 -23.48 -9.96
C TRP A 48 -10.98 -24.39 -8.73
N LYS A 49 -10.30 -24.04 -7.63
CA LYS A 49 -10.41 -24.80 -6.38
C LYS A 49 -11.76 -24.61 -5.70
N LEU A 50 -12.44 -23.48 -5.87
CA LEU A 50 -13.82 -23.30 -5.39
C LEU A 50 -14.79 -24.20 -6.15
N ASP A 51 -14.66 -24.27 -7.47
CA ASP A 51 -15.51 -25.10 -8.33
C ASP A 51 -15.41 -26.58 -7.93
N ILE A 52 -14.19 -27.11 -7.77
CA ILE A 52 -13.93 -28.47 -7.26
C ILE A 52 -14.58 -28.70 -5.88
N ASN A 53 -14.64 -27.68 -5.03
CA ASN A 53 -15.22 -27.77 -3.70
C ASN A 53 -16.75 -27.52 -3.67
N GLY A 54 -17.38 -27.35 -4.83
CA GLY A 54 -18.81 -27.06 -4.98
C GLY A 54 -19.19 -25.68 -4.45
N PHE A 55 -18.33 -24.68 -4.68
CA PHE A 55 -18.48 -23.28 -4.23
C PHE A 55 -18.59 -23.12 -2.70
N LYS A 56 -18.15 -24.12 -1.94
CA LYS A 56 -18.10 -24.06 -0.47
C LYS A 56 -16.69 -23.71 -0.01
N PHE A 57 -16.56 -22.61 0.72
CA PHE A 57 -15.34 -22.29 1.43
C PHE A 57 -15.07 -23.39 2.48
N ARG A 58 -13.84 -23.91 2.51
CA ARG A 58 -13.41 -24.92 3.49
C ARG A 58 -12.28 -24.33 4.31
N GLY A 59 -12.41 -24.33 5.63
CA GLY A 59 -11.43 -23.76 6.55
C GLY A 59 -12.08 -22.95 7.68
N VAL A 60 -11.26 -22.19 8.41
CA VAL A 60 -11.65 -21.44 9.62
C VAL A 60 -12.70 -20.34 9.36
N TYR A 61 -12.87 -19.92 8.09
CA TYR A 61 -13.71 -18.78 7.69
C TYR A 61 -14.88 -19.17 6.78
N LYS A 62 -15.37 -20.41 6.89
CA LYS A 62 -16.39 -20.98 6.01
C LYS A 62 -17.66 -20.13 5.87
N ASP A 63 -18.11 -19.53 6.97
CA ASP A 63 -19.34 -18.73 7.01
C ASP A 63 -19.09 -17.23 6.79
N ASP A 64 -17.84 -16.78 6.92
CA ASP A 64 -17.46 -15.36 6.82
C ASP A 64 -17.14 -14.93 5.39
N PHE A 65 -17.07 -15.85 4.42
CA PHE A 65 -16.66 -15.51 3.05
C PHE A 65 -17.56 -14.44 2.38
N PRO A 66 -18.90 -14.56 2.37
CA PRO A 66 -19.75 -13.52 1.79
C PRO A 66 -19.59 -12.18 2.53
N ARG A 67 -19.30 -12.24 3.83
CA ARG A 67 -19.07 -11.05 4.67
C ARG A 67 -17.77 -10.37 4.32
N PHE A 68 -16.68 -11.12 4.09
CA PHE A 68 -15.40 -10.58 3.61
C PHE A 68 -15.53 -9.96 2.22
N LEU A 69 -16.19 -10.67 1.31
CA LEU A 69 -16.39 -10.20 -0.05
C LEU A 69 -17.20 -8.89 -0.06
N LYS A 70 -18.26 -8.81 0.76
CA LYS A 70 -19.02 -7.57 0.94
C LYS A 70 -18.18 -6.47 1.60
N LEU A 71 -17.45 -6.76 2.68
CA LEU A 71 -16.70 -5.74 3.41
C LEU A 71 -15.59 -5.11 2.57
N TYR A 72 -14.88 -5.90 1.76
CA TYR A 72 -13.75 -5.43 0.97
C TYR A 72 -14.12 -4.98 -0.44
N LEU A 73 -15.09 -5.61 -1.12
CA LEU A 73 -15.48 -5.19 -2.48
C LEU A 73 -16.55 -4.10 -2.50
N LEU A 74 -17.44 -4.01 -1.51
CA LEU A 74 -18.53 -3.04 -1.54
C LEU A 74 -18.05 -1.59 -1.67
N PRO A 75 -17.01 -1.11 -0.95
CA PRO A 75 -16.51 0.25 -1.14
C PRO A 75 -16.08 0.51 -2.58
N HIS A 76 -15.35 -0.44 -3.19
CA HIS A 76 -14.91 -0.32 -4.58
C HIS A 76 -16.07 -0.35 -5.57
N ILE A 77 -17.09 -1.19 -5.33
CA ILE A 77 -18.30 -1.25 -6.16
C ILE A 77 -19.07 0.07 -6.10
N VAL A 78 -19.19 0.68 -4.92
CA VAL A 78 -19.87 1.97 -4.75
C VAL A 78 -19.14 3.07 -5.50
N ILE A 79 -17.81 3.15 -5.37
CA ILE A 79 -16.98 4.13 -6.08
C ILE A 79 -17.10 3.93 -7.58
N HIS A 80 -16.96 2.69 -8.05
CA HIS A 80 -17.00 2.36 -9.46
C HIS A 80 -18.39 2.63 -10.06
N GLY A 81 -19.47 2.34 -9.33
CA GLY A 81 -20.83 2.68 -9.71
C GLY A 81 -21.05 4.19 -9.83
N TYR A 82 -20.48 4.98 -8.91
CA TYR A 82 -20.52 6.44 -8.99
C TYR A 82 -19.76 6.96 -10.22
N THR A 83 -18.56 6.44 -10.52
CA THR A 83 -17.83 6.80 -11.75
C THR A 83 -18.66 6.49 -13.00
N ILE A 84 -19.36 5.34 -13.05
CA ILE A 84 -20.27 5.02 -14.18
C ILE A 84 -21.36 6.08 -14.33
N ILE A 85 -21.97 6.52 -13.22
CA ILE A 85 -22.98 7.58 -13.25
C ILE A 85 -22.37 8.87 -13.81
N LEU A 86 -21.19 9.29 -13.35
CA LEU A 86 -20.50 10.48 -13.85
C LEU A 86 -20.16 10.36 -15.35
N MET A 87 -19.76 9.18 -15.81
CA MET A 87 -19.53 8.90 -17.22
C MET A 87 -20.81 8.99 -18.05
N CYS A 88 -21.94 8.51 -17.54
CA CYS A 88 -23.23 8.65 -18.21
C CYS A 88 -23.65 10.12 -18.40
N PHE A 89 -23.25 11.00 -17.47
CA PHE A 89 -23.46 12.45 -17.58
C PHE A 89 -22.37 13.18 -18.38
N GLY A 90 -21.38 12.46 -18.93
CA GLY A 90 -20.29 13.05 -19.71
C GLY A 90 -19.33 13.91 -18.89
N ILE A 91 -19.33 13.76 -17.55
CA ILE A 91 -18.48 14.55 -16.65
C ILE A 91 -17.07 13.97 -16.58
N VAL A 92 -16.92 12.65 -16.78
CA VAL A 92 -15.67 11.91 -16.63
C VAL A 92 -15.38 11.07 -17.87
N ASP A 93 -14.10 11.04 -18.28
CA ASP A 93 -13.62 10.25 -19.42
C ASP A 93 -13.65 8.73 -19.17
N LYS A 94 -13.79 7.96 -20.25
CA LYS A 94 -13.73 6.48 -20.21
C LYS A 94 -12.41 5.92 -19.65
N LYS A 95 -11.32 6.69 -19.67
CA LYS A 95 -10.01 6.27 -19.13
C LYS A 95 -10.04 5.99 -17.62
N TYR A 96 -10.92 6.67 -16.88
CA TYR A 96 -11.06 6.49 -15.43
C TYR A 96 -11.76 5.17 -15.06
N PHE A 97 -12.55 4.60 -15.97
CA PHE A 97 -13.17 3.29 -15.79
C PHE A 97 -12.11 2.19 -15.63
N THR A 98 -11.11 2.17 -16.51
CA THR A 98 -10.04 1.16 -16.51
C THR A 98 -9.13 1.28 -15.30
N THR A 99 -8.87 2.49 -14.82
CA THR A 99 -8.04 2.71 -13.62
C THR A 99 -8.71 2.09 -12.39
N ASN A 100 -10.01 2.29 -12.21
CA ASN A 100 -10.74 1.73 -11.08
C ASN A 100 -10.85 0.20 -11.11
N LEU A 101 -10.72 -0.43 -12.29
CA LEU A 101 -10.71 -1.90 -12.40
C LEU A 101 -9.45 -2.53 -11.80
N THR A 102 -8.32 -1.82 -11.82
CA THR A 102 -7.03 -2.35 -11.35
C THR A 102 -7.04 -2.68 -9.85
N VAL A 103 -7.87 -1.98 -9.07
CA VAL A 103 -8.00 -2.16 -7.61
C VAL A 103 -8.70 -3.47 -7.23
N TYR A 104 -9.52 -4.04 -8.12
CA TYR A 104 -10.23 -5.29 -7.85
C TYR A 104 -9.29 -6.49 -7.81
N VAL A 105 -8.26 -6.50 -8.65
CA VAL A 105 -7.30 -7.61 -8.75
C VAL A 105 -6.60 -7.88 -7.41
N PRO A 106 -5.91 -6.92 -6.75
CA PRO A 106 -5.25 -7.18 -5.47
C PRO A 106 -6.24 -7.55 -4.36
N THR A 107 -7.43 -6.97 -4.35
CA THR A 107 -8.46 -7.27 -3.34
C THR A 107 -8.99 -8.69 -3.46
N VAL A 108 -9.36 -9.12 -4.67
CA VAL A 108 -9.84 -10.48 -4.94
C VAL A 108 -8.71 -11.49 -4.77
N LEU A 109 -7.48 -11.15 -5.19
CA LEU A 109 -6.28 -11.94 -4.94
C LEU A 109 -6.07 -12.22 -3.45
N ALA A 110 -6.15 -11.19 -2.59
CA ALA A 110 -5.95 -11.36 -1.15
C ALA A 110 -6.98 -12.33 -0.54
N ILE A 111 -8.25 -12.23 -0.96
CA ILE A 111 -9.32 -13.14 -0.53
C ILE A 111 -9.00 -14.57 -0.97
N PHE A 112 -8.60 -14.77 -2.22
CA PHE A 112 -8.23 -16.10 -2.73
C PHE A 112 -6.94 -16.64 -2.11
N ALA A 113 -5.97 -15.80 -1.79
CA ALA A 113 -4.76 -16.22 -1.07
C ALA A 113 -5.11 -16.80 0.30
N ILE A 114 -6.00 -16.15 1.05
CA ILE A 114 -6.51 -16.67 2.34
C ILE A 114 -7.26 -17.99 2.14
N TYR A 115 -8.08 -18.10 1.10
CA TYR A 115 -8.80 -19.34 0.79
C TYR A 115 -7.86 -20.50 0.42
N LEU A 116 -6.85 -20.23 -0.40
CA LEU A 116 -5.93 -21.23 -0.91
C LEU A 116 -4.94 -21.71 0.16
N LEU A 117 -4.39 -20.77 0.95
CA LEU A 117 -3.26 -20.98 1.86
C LEU A 117 -3.67 -21.01 3.35
N GLY A 118 -4.86 -20.53 3.69
CA GLY A 118 -5.40 -20.51 5.05
C GLY A 118 -4.81 -19.39 5.92
N ILE A 119 -4.74 -19.65 7.24
CA ILE A 119 -4.28 -18.68 8.26
C ILE A 119 -2.87 -18.14 7.96
N ASN A 120 -2.01 -18.94 7.34
CA ASN A 120 -0.64 -18.57 7.03
C ASN A 120 -0.48 -17.72 5.76
N ALA A 121 -1.57 -17.40 5.04
CA ALA A 121 -1.50 -16.59 3.81
C ALA A 121 -0.80 -15.23 4.03
N LEU A 122 -1.10 -14.57 5.16
CA LEU A 122 -0.44 -13.33 5.55
C LEU A 122 1.06 -13.55 5.74
N TYR A 123 1.46 -14.59 6.47
CA TYR A 123 2.88 -14.92 6.69
C TYR A 123 3.63 -15.16 5.36
N TYR A 124 3.06 -15.93 4.43
CA TYR A 124 3.69 -16.17 3.13
C TYR A 124 3.79 -14.90 2.27
N THR A 125 2.80 -14.02 2.36
CA THR A 125 2.83 -12.72 1.68
C THR A 125 3.92 -11.82 2.26
N VAL A 126 4.09 -11.79 3.58
CA VAL A 126 5.20 -11.09 4.25
C VAL A 126 6.55 -11.62 3.79
N VAL A 127 6.73 -12.94 3.77
CA VAL A 127 7.98 -13.55 3.29
C VAL A 127 8.26 -13.15 1.83
N SER A 128 7.23 -13.10 0.99
CA SER A 128 7.36 -12.69 -0.42
C SER A 128 7.75 -11.22 -0.56
N LEU A 129 7.19 -10.33 0.28
CA LEU A 129 7.57 -8.91 0.32
C LEU A 129 9.04 -8.73 0.74
N LEU A 130 9.49 -9.47 1.75
CA LEU A 130 10.89 -9.42 2.21
C LEU A 130 11.86 -9.96 1.15
N LEU A 131 11.49 -11.06 0.48
CA LEU A 131 12.26 -11.61 -0.63
C LEU A 131 12.29 -10.66 -1.83
N SER A 132 11.19 -9.95 -2.10
CA SER A 132 11.12 -8.94 -3.18
C SER A 132 12.10 -7.80 -2.92
N TRP A 133 12.10 -7.27 -1.69
CA TRP A 133 13.05 -6.23 -1.29
C TRP A 133 14.50 -6.72 -1.43
N LEU A 134 14.79 -7.92 -0.92
CA LEU A 134 16.12 -8.52 -1.02
C LEU A 134 16.55 -8.74 -2.47
N LEU A 135 15.64 -9.18 -3.34
CA LEU A 135 15.91 -9.39 -4.76
C LEU A 135 16.27 -8.07 -5.44
N SER A 136 15.44 -7.03 -5.25
CA SER A 136 15.70 -5.68 -5.79
C SER A 136 17.06 -5.15 -5.32
N VAL A 137 17.32 -5.17 -4.01
CA VAL A 137 18.58 -4.67 -3.45
C VAL A 137 19.78 -5.47 -3.94
N SER A 138 19.66 -6.79 -4.06
CA SER A 138 20.76 -7.64 -4.54
C SER A 138 21.11 -7.36 -5.99
N VAL A 139 20.10 -7.16 -6.85
CA VAL A 139 20.31 -6.81 -8.26
C VAL A 139 20.91 -5.40 -8.37
N SER A 140 20.41 -4.43 -7.60
CA SER A 140 21.01 -3.09 -7.52
C SER A 140 22.46 -3.13 -7.07
N LEU A 141 22.80 -3.97 -6.08
CA LEU A 141 24.18 -4.14 -5.60
C LEU A 141 25.08 -4.75 -6.66
N ALA A 142 24.58 -5.73 -7.42
CA ALA A 142 25.32 -6.37 -8.50
C ALA A 142 25.60 -5.42 -9.67
N ILE A 143 24.67 -4.52 -9.99
CA ILE A 143 24.78 -3.60 -11.13
C ILE A 143 25.54 -2.31 -10.76
N LYS A 144 25.23 -1.72 -9.61
CA LYS A 144 25.75 -0.40 -9.18
C LYS A 144 26.93 -0.50 -8.20
N GLY A 145 27.21 -1.70 -7.70
CA GLY A 145 28.28 -1.95 -6.74
C GLY A 145 27.90 -1.64 -5.28
N PRO A 146 28.82 -1.87 -4.33
CA PRO A 146 28.54 -1.79 -2.89
C PRO A 146 28.32 -0.36 -2.37
N MET A 147 28.68 0.66 -3.15
CA MET A 147 28.52 2.07 -2.76
C MET A 147 27.05 2.46 -2.50
N ILE A 148 26.09 1.72 -3.08
CA ILE A 148 24.66 1.94 -2.83
C ILE A 148 24.29 1.82 -1.34
N ILE A 149 24.98 0.98 -0.56
CA ILE A 149 24.69 0.80 0.87
C ILE A 149 25.11 2.05 1.65
N ILE A 150 26.31 2.56 1.37
CA ILE A 150 26.85 3.76 2.03
C ILE A 150 25.99 4.97 1.69
N HIS A 151 25.62 5.12 0.42
CA HIS A 151 24.71 6.15 -0.05
C HIS A 151 23.34 6.06 0.63
N ALA A 152 22.71 4.88 0.66
CA ALA A 152 21.42 4.69 1.33
C ALA A 152 21.46 5.02 2.84
N ILE A 153 22.55 4.69 3.54
CA ILE A 153 22.71 5.03 4.96
C ILE A 153 22.89 6.53 5.15
N ARG A 154 23.75 7.18 4.36
CA ARG A 154 23.99 8.62 4.42
C ARG A 154 22.73 9.40 4.10
N GLN A 155 22.04 9.01 3.04
CA GLN A 155 20.76 9.61 2.66
C GLN A 155 19.70 9.38 3.73
N GLY A 156 19.65 8.15 4.25
CA GLY A 156 18.80 7.69 5.35
C GLY A 156 18.88 8.56 6.60
N LEU A 157 20.10 8.80 7.08
CA LEU A 157 20.37 9.28 8.44
C LEU A 157 21.02 10.66 8.54
N ILE A 158 21.77 11.10 7.52
CA ILE A 158 22.65 12.28 7.60
C ILE A 158 22.15 13.39 6.68
N ASP A 159 22.18 13.16 5.37
CA ASP A 159 21.86 14.17 4.36
C ASP A 159 20.92 13.60 3.29
N PRO A 160 19.64 14.01 3.25
CA PRO A 160 18.68 13.57 2.22
C PRO A 160 19.12 13.83 0.77
N PHE A 161 20.07 14.74 0.55
CA PHE A 161 20.61 15.11 -0.76
C PHE A 161 22.01 14.55 -1.02
N ASP A 162 22.45 13.57 -0.23
CA ASP A 162 23.71 12.87 -0.45
C ASP A 162 23.79 12.35 -1.89
N THR A 163 24.94 12.52 -2.55
CA THR A 163 25.22 11.96 -3.89
C THR A 163 26.48 11.08 -3.87
N THR A 164 26.76 10.44 -2.73
CA THR A 164 27.97 9.64 -2.54
C THR A 164 28.06 8.55 -3.61
N GLY A 165 29.22 8.47 -4.29
CA GLY A 165 29.43 7.51 -5.38
C GLY A 165 28.78 7.88 -6.71
N GLY A 166 28.32 9.12 -6.89
CA GLY A 166 27.67 9.58 -8.13
C GLY A 166 26.25 9.04 -8.30
N LEU A 167 25.67 8.48 -7.23
CA LEU A 167 24.32 7.96 -7.21
C LEU A 167 23.35 9.11 -6.92
N SER A 168 22.32 9.25 -7.75
CA SER A 168 21.27 10.27 -7.61
C SER A 168 19.98 9.72 -7.00
N MET A 169 19.87 8.41 -6.86
CA MET A 169 18.67 7.70 -6.39
C MET A 169 19.03 6.69 -5.31
N ASN A 170 18.16 6.59 -4.31
CA ASN A 170 18.26 5.56 -3.30
C ASN A 170 17.63 4.24 -3.80
N TYR A 171 18.47 3.27 -4.17
CA TYR A 171 18.00 1.95 -4.61
C TYR A 171 17.36 1.09 -3.50
N PHE A 172 17.36 1.58 -2.25
CA PHE A 172 16.65 0.98 -1.12
C PHE A 172 15.23 1.56 -0.96
N GLU A 173 14.92 2.67 -1.63
CA GLU A 173 13.64 3.38 -1.57
C GLU A 173 12.61 2.77 -2.52
N LEU A 174 12.09 1.59 -2.15
CA LEU A 174 10.96 0.97 -2.85
C LEU A 174 9.66 1.51 -2.25
N HIS A 175 9.19 2.66 -2.74
CA HIS A 175 8.17 3.48 -2.10
C HIS A 175 6.90 2.73 -1.68
N ASP A 176 6.35 1.87 -2.54
CA ASP A 176 5.11 1.13 -2.27
C ASP A 176 5.35 -0.09 -1.36
N LEU A 177 6.49 -0.77 -1.57
CA LEU A 177 6.86 -1.96 -0.83
C LEU A 177 7.15 -1.66 0.64
N VAL A 178 7.91 -0.60 0.90
CA VAL A 178 8.28 -0.19 2.27
C VAL A 178 7.04 0.26 3.06
N LEU A 179 6.09 0.92 2.39
CA LEU A 179 4.81 1.28 3.00
C LEU A 179 3.97 0.05 3.34
N ALA A 180 3.84 -0.90 2.41
CA ALA A 180 3.12 -2.17 2.64
C ALA A 180 3.70 -2.96 3.82
N ILE A 181 5.04 -3.01 3.91
CA ILE A 181 5.79 -3.62 5.01
C ILE A 181 5.48 -2.95 6.36
N GLY A 182 5.22 -1.64 6.41
CA GLY A 182 4.82 -0.94 7.63
C GLY A 182 3.51 -1.46 8.24
N TYR A 183 2.51 -1.81 7.42
CA TYR A 183 1.26 -2.40 7.91
C TYR A 183 1.44 -3.79 8.53
N VAL A 184 2.44 -4.55 8.05
CA VAL A 184 2.82 -5.83 8.64
C VAL A 184 3.31 -5.64 10.08
N MET A 185 4.08 -4.58 10.33
CA MET A 185 4.57 -4.25 11.66
C MET A 185 3.42 -3.94 12.62
N VAL A 186 2.43 -3.15 12.19
CA VAL A 186 1.20 -2.88 12.95
C VAL A 186 0.48 -4.19 13.30
N TYR A 187 0.30 -5.08 12.34
CA TYR A 187 -0.36 -6.38 12.58
C TYR A 187 0.35 -7.19 13.67
N TYR A 188 1.69 -7.34 13.59
CA TYR A 188 2.41 -8.15 14.58
C TYR A 188 2.47 -7.49 15.98
N ILE A 189 2.52 -6.15 16.06
CA ILE A 189 2.53 -5.44 17.35
C ILE A 189 1.19 -5.58 18.08
N PHE A 190 0.07 -5.53 17.34
CA PHE A 190 -1.27 -5.54 17.94
C PHE A 190 -1.96 -6.92 17.91
N SER A 191 -1.36 -7.92 17.27
CA SER A 191 -1.84 -9.29 17.36
C SER A 191 -1.75 -9.79 18.79
N LYS A 192 -2.79 -10.50 19.26
CA LYS A 192 -2.85 -11.08 20.61
C LYS A 192 -1.98 -12.33 20.76
N GLU A 193 -1.34 -12.78 19.69
CA GLU A 193 -0.44 -13.92 19.72
C GLU A 193 0.87 -13.58 20.42
N LYS A 194 1.40 -14.52 21.21
CA LYS A 194 2.73 -14.36 21.81
C LYS A 194 3.77 -14.21 20.70
N LEU A 195 4.58 -13.15 20.78
CA LEU A 195 5.68 -12.91 19.85
C LEU A 195 6.69 -14.06 19.95
N THR A 196 6.79 -14.86 18.89
CA THR A 196 7.82 -15.89 18.77
C THR A 196 9.15 -15.25 18.35
N LYS A 197 10.28 -15.93 18.61
CA LYS A 197 11.62 -15.46 18.15
C LYS A 197 11.65 -15.15 16.65
N LYS A 198 10.92 -15.92 15.83
CA LYS A 198 10.79 -15.70 14.38
C LYS A 198 10.06 -14.40 14.07
N ASN A 199 8.97 -14.11 14.77
CA ASN A 199 8.20 -12.88 14.58
C ASN A 199 9.03 -11.66 14.97
N ILE A 200 9.81 -11.74 16.06
CA ILE A 200 10.71 -10.65 16.47
C ILE A 200 11.78 -10.39 15.40
N ALA A 201 12.39 -11.43 14.84
CA ALA A 201 13.35 -11.28 13.75
C ALA A 201 12.73 -10.60 12.51
N ILE A 202 11.51 -10.98 12.13
CA ILE A 202 10.76 -10.34 11.04
C ILE A 202 10.52 -8.86 11.36
N ILE A 203 10.05 -8.52 12.56
CA ILE A 203 9.79 -7.14 12.97
C ILE A 203 11.07 -6.29 12.91
N MET A 204 12.20 -6.80 13.44
CA MET A 204 13.47 -6.07 13.38
C MET A 204 13.94 -5.84 11.95
N PHE A 205 13.79 -6.84 11.09
CA PHE A 205 14.16 -6.73 9.68
C PHE A 205 13.27 -5.73 8.92
N VAL A 206 11.96 -5.77 9.17
CA VAL A 206 10.99 -4.79 8.66
C VAL A 206 11.33 -3.36 9.09
N PHE A 207 11.68 -3.18 10.37
CA PHE A 207 12.06 -1.87 10.89
C PHE A 207 13.34 -1.33 10.23
N LEU A 208 14.33 -2.20 9.99
CA LEU A 208 15.55 -1.84 9.26
C LEU A 208 15.24 -1.41 7.82
N ILE A 209 14.35 -2.13 7.11
CA ILE A 209 13.89 -1.75 5.77
C ILE A 209 13.23 -0.37 5.78
N MET A 210 12.38 -0.08 6.77
CA MET A 210 11.69 1.21 6.88
C MET A 210 12.64 2.40 7.06
N ILE A 211 13.74 2.20 7.80
CA ILE A 211 14.78 3.23 7.98
C ILE A 211 15.56 3.43 6.68
N LEU A 212 16.04 2.34 6.08
CA LEU A 212 16.86 2.41 4.86
C LEU A 212 16.08 2.91 3.63
N GLY A 213 14.78 2.59 3.57
CA GLY A 213 13.89 3.03 2.49
C GLY A 213 13.34 4.45 2.66
N LEU A 214 13.94 5.29 3.52
CA LEU A 214 13.64 6.72 3.69
C LEU A 214 12.19 7.08 4.06
N LYS A 215 11.35 6.11 4.43
CA LYS A 215 9.94 6.32 4.82
C LYS A 215 9.84 6.79 6.28
N ARG A 216 10.47 7.92 6.59
CA ARG A 216 10.45 8.57 7.91
C ARG A 216 9.02 8.83 8.41
N ILE A 217 8.12 9.19 7.49
CA ILE A 217 6.69 9.41 7.79
C ILE A 217 6.04 8.11 8.31
N SER A 218 6.36 6.95 7.73
CA SER A 218 5.81 5.67 8.17
C SER A 218 6.31 5.27 9.56
N VAL A 219 7.56 5.60 9.90
CA VAL A 219 8.11 5.37 11.25
C VAL A 219 7.41 6.27 12.28
N ILE A 220 7.24 7.56 11.97
CA ILE A 220 6.50 8.50 12.82
C ILE A 220 5.05 8.04 13.00
N ALA A 221 4.39 7.61 11.91
CA ALA A 221 3.02 7.09 11.96
C ALA A 221 2.92 5.85 12.87
N LEU A 222 3.89 4.92 12.80
CA LEU A 222 3.93 3.75 13.68
C LEU A 222 4.00 4.16 15.17
N VAL A 223 4.87 5.11 15.50
CA VAL A 223 5.00 5.64 16.88
C VAL A 223 3.69 6.26 17.35
N LEU A 224 3.06 7.10 16.51
CA LEU A 224 1.78 7.72 16.81
C LEU A 224 0.66 6.69 17.01
N ILE A 225 0.61 5.63 16.20
CA ILE A 225 -0.38 4.55 16.34
C ILE A 225 -0.19 3.80 17.67
N ILE A 226 1.06 3.53 18.07
CA ILE A 226 1.36 2.89 19.36
C ILE A 226 0.90 3.77 20.53
N ILE A 227 1.25 5.05 20.52
CA ILE A 227 0.82 6.03 21.53
C ILE A 227 -0.71 6.10 21.57
N PHE A 228 -1.35 6.23 20.42
CA PHE A 228 -2.79 6.31 20.29
C PHE A 228 -3.49 5.07 20.87
N ASN A 229 -2.99 3.87 20.57
CA ASN A 229 -3.53 2.63 21.12
C ASN A 229 -3.35 2.54 22.64
N LEU A 230 -2.22 3.01 23.18
CA LEU A 230 -2.02 3.09 24.63
C LEU A 230 -3.03 4.05 25.28
N LEU A 231 -3.26 5.22 24.68
CA LEU A 231 -4.22 6.21 25.16
C LEU A 231 -5.66 5.70 25.11
N ILE A 232 -6.07 5.07 24.01
CA ILE A 232 -7.43 4.53 23.86
C ILE A 232 -7.73 3.45 24.90
N LYS A 233 -6.75 2.61 25.23
CA LYS A 233 -6.90 1.55 26.24
C LYS A 233 -7.19 2.08 27.65
N LEU A 234 -6.96 3.36 27.93
CA LEU A 234 -7.31 4.00 29.20
C LEU A 234 -8.83 4.19 29.37
N PHE A 235 -9.60 4.13 28.29
CA PHE A 235 -11.03 4.36 28.29
C PHE A 235 -11.85 3.07 28.18
N ASN A 236 -13.10 3.12 28.63
CA ASN A 236 -14.06 2.01 28.50
C ASN A 236 -14.42 1.75 27.03
N ASN A 237 -14.70 0.49 26.65
CA ASN A 237 -15.02 0.07 25.28
C ASN A 237 -16.06 0.94 24.55
N LYS A 238 -17.12 1.38 25.26
CA LYS A 238 -18.15 2.28 24.68
C LYS A 238 -17.58 3.64 24.29
N LEU A 239 -16.70 4.19 25.12
CA LEU A 239 -16.08 5.49 24.89
C LEU A 239 -14.97 5.38 23.82
N GLN A 240 -14.20 4.28 23.82
CA GLN A 240 -13.24 3.99 22.77
C GLN A 240 -13.88 4.03 21.38
N ASN A 241 -15.01 3.32 21.19
CA ASN A 241 -15.72 3.30 19.91
C ASN A 241 -16.21 4.70 19.49
N ARG A 242 -16.70 5.51 20.43
CA ARG A 242 -17.12 6.89 20.15
C ARG A 242 -15.95 7.78 19.75
N ILE A 243 -14.83 7.70 20.48
CA ILE A 243 -13.61 8.46 20.17
C ILE A 243 -13.10 8.07 18.78
N CYS A 244 -12.99 6.77 18.48
CA CYS A 244 -12.59 6.30 17.15
C CYS A 244 -13.50 6.84 16.06
N PHE A 245 -14.82 6.78 16.24
CA PHE A 245 -15.79 7.27 15.25
C PHE A 245 -15.65 8.77 14.99
N ILE A 246 -15.55 9.58 16.06
CA ILE A 246 -15.37 11.03 15.95
C ILE A 246 -14.05 11.36 15.26
N LEU A 247 -12.96 10.70 15.64
CA LEU A 247 -11.64 10.89 15.00
C LEU A 247 -11.65 10.47 13.54
N SER A 248 -12.38 9.42 13.16
CA SER A 248 -12.55 9.04 11.76
C SER A 248 -13.27 10.13 10.97
N ILE A 249 -14.35 10.72 11.51
CA ILE A 249 -15.05 11.85 10.87
C ILE A 249 -14.11 13.05 10.74
N LEU A 250 -13.43 13.44 11.82
CA LEU A 250 -12.47 14.54 11.82
C LEU A 250 -11.33 14.31 10.82
N GLY A 251 -10.87 13.06 10.67
CA GLY A 251 -9.88 12.69 9.67
C GLY A 251 -10.37 12.95 8.25
N VAL A 252 -11.61 12.54 7.92
CA VAL A 252 -12.21 12.82 6.61
C VAL A 252 -12.37 14.33 6.38
N VAL A 253 -12.86 15.07 7.38
CA VAL A 253 -12.98 16.53 7.29
C VAL A 253 -11.61 17.19 7.10
N PHE A 254 -10.59 16.73 7.82
CA PHE A 254 -9.23 17.24 7.69
C PHE A 254 -8.64 16.97 6.31
N CYS A 255 -8.85 15.78 5.74
CA CYS A 255 -8.44 15.48 4.36
C CYS A 255 -9.14 16.41 3.35
N TYR A 256 -10.44 16.63 3.51
CA TYR A 256 -11.19 17.54 2.64
C TYR A 256 -10.70 18.98 2.76
N PHE A 257 -10.48 19.44 3.99
CA PHE A 257 -9.93 20.77 4.28
C PHE A 257 -8.50 20.94 3.71
N TYR A 258 -7.68 19.89 3.80
CA TYR A 258 -6.34 19.86 3.21
C TYR A 258 -6.39 20.01 1.69
N ILE A 259 -7.28 19.28 1.00
CA ILE A 259 -7.47 19.41 -0.46
C ILE A 259 -7.97 20.81 -0.82
N TYR A 260 -8.89 21.37 -0.03
CA TYR A 260 -9.38 22.74 -0.22
C TYR A 260 -8.22 23.75 -0.14
N ILE A 261 -7.37 23.67 0.89
CA ILE A 261 -6.18 24.53 1.01
C ILE A 261 -5.22 24.31 -0.16
N MET A 262 -5.01 23.05 -0.58
CA MET A 262 -4.17 22.76 -1.75
C MET A 262 -4.71 23.43 -2.99
N THR A 263 -6.03 23.56 -3.18
CA THR A 263 -6.64 24.12 -4.40
C THR A 263 -6.47 25.64 -4.52
N ASP A 264 -6.07 26.33 -3.46
CA ASP A 264 -5.61 27.73 -3.49
C ASP A 264 -4.07 27.85 -3.62
N GLY A 265 -3.39 26.72 -3.87
CA GLY A 265 -2.12 26.55 -4.59
C GLY A 265 -1.01 27.50 -4.24
N ASP A 266 -1.08 28.70 -4.79
CA ASP A 266 -0.13 29.76 -4.54
C ASP A 266 -0.05 30.11 -3.06
N VAL A 267 -1.18 30.25 -2.35
CA VAL A 267 -1.19 30.62 -0.92
C VAL A 267 -0.47 29.57 -0.07
N PHE A 268 -0.70 28.28 -0.33
CA PHE A 268 -0.09 27.22 0.45
C PHE A 268 1.40 27.02 0.10
N TYR A 269 1.74 26.98 -1.19
CA TYR A 269 3.13 26.77 -1.60
C TYR A 269 4.01 27.99 -1.31
N ASP A 270 3.48 29.20 -1.41
CA ASP A 270 4.20 30.43 -1.02
C ASP A 270 4.40 30.48 0.50
N PHE A 271 3.40 30.07 1.28
CA PHE A 271 3.54 29.93 2.74
C PHE A 271 4.62 28.92 3.11
N ILE A 272 4.61 27.73 2.52
CA ILE A 272 5.64 26.70 2.74
C ILE A 272 7.02 27.19 2.32
N GLN A 273 7.11 27.88 1.18
CA GLN A 273 8.36 28.45 0.70
C GLN A 273 8.86 29.56 1.65
N SER A 274 7.95 30.38 2.20
CA SER A 274 8.28 31.41 3.20
C SER A 274 8.82 30.82 4.50
N MET A 275 8.41 29.60 4.86
CA MET A 275 8.96 28.84 5.99
C MET A 275 10.30 28.15 5.67
N GLY A 276 10.83 28.31 4.45
CA GLY A 276 12.06 27.64 4.01
C GLY A 276 11.92 26.12 3.88
N ILE A 277 10.68 25.60 3.84
CA ILE A 277 10.43 24.16 3.76
C ILE A 277 10.61 23.71 2.30
N ASN A 278 11.62 22.89 2.05
CA ASN A 278 11.87 22.32 0.73
C ASN A 278 10.87 21.19 0.42
N VAL A 279 10.05 21.39 -0.61
CA VAL A 279 9.04 20.41 -1.07
C VAL A 279 9.53 19.48 -2.18
N MET A 280 10.83 19.46 -2.49
CA MET A 280 11.46 18.58 -3.49
C MET A 280 10.74 18.62 -4.84
N GLY A 281 10.47 19.82 -5.36
CA GLY A 281 9.84 20.02 -6.67
C GLY A 281 8.35 19.69 -6.74
N ARG A 282 7.71 19.24 -5.64
CA ARG A 282 6.27 18.96 -5.62
C ARG A 282 5.41 20.19 -5.91
N ASN A 283 5.83 21.37 -5.45
CA ASN A 283 5.17 22.64 -5.78
C ASN A 283 5.00 22.83 -7.28
N TYR A 284 5.99 22.47 -8.09
CA TYR A 284 5.93 22.59 -9.54
C TYR A 284 4.82 21.72 -10.14
N TYR A 285 4.76 20.44 -9.77
CA TYR A 285 3.73 19.52 -10.26
C TYR A 285 2.32 19.89 -9.79
N TYR A 286 2.18 20.26 -8.52
CA TYR A 286 0.88 20.63 -7.98
C TYR A 286 0.36 21.93 -8.59
N ARG A 287 1.21 22.97 -8.75
CA ARG A 287 0.82 24.18 -9.50
C ARG A 287 0.36 23.86 -10.92
N ALA A 288 1.13 23.03 -11.64
CA ALA A 288 0.79 22.64 -13.00
C ALA A 288 -0.53 21.86 -13.09
N ILE A 289 -0.87 21.01 -12.12
CA ILE A 289 -2.15 20.27 -12.08
C ILE A 289 -3.32 21.19 -11.72
N MET A 290 -3.06 22.15 -10.83
CA MET A 290 -4.07 23.06 -10.32
C MET A 290 -4.59 24.05 -11.35
N ASP A 291 -3.76 24.43 -12.32
CA ASP A 291 -4.21 25.23 -13.46
C ASP A 291 -5.37 24.56 -14.24
N TYR A 292 -5.53 23.24 -14.10
CA TYR A 292 -6.56 22.45 -14.75
C TYR A 292 -7.60 21.85 -13.79
N ALA A 293 -7.45 22.06 -12.46
CA ALA A 293 -8.29 21.45 -11.44
C ALA A 293 -9.13 22.49 -10.67
N GLN A 294 -10.46 22.33 -10.70
CA GLN A 294 -11.37 23.14 -9.88
C GLN A 294 -11.97 22.32 -8.75
N PHE A 295 -11.84 22.80 -7.51
CA PHE A 295 -12.49 22.16 -6.37
C PHE A 295 -13.97 22.53 -6.32
N LYS A 296 -14.84 21.55 -6.59
CA LYS A 296 -16.29 21.70 -6.47
C LYS A 296 -16.81 20.79 -5.34
N PRO A 297 -17.39 21.35 -4.26
CA PRO A 297 -17.92 20.56 -3.15
C PRO A 297 -19.03 19.57 -3.53
N SER A 298 -19.75 19.85 -4.63
CA SER A 298 -20.75 18.95 -5.21
C SER A 298 -20.14 17.77 -5.97
N PHE A 299 -18.84 17.80 -6.26
CA PHE A 299 -18.13 16.74 -6.94
C PHE A 299 -17.58 15.76 -5.90
N LEU A 300 -18.39 14.75 -5.60
CA LEU A 300 -18.14 13.75 -4.56
C LEU A 300 -17.21 12.64 -5.07
N GLU A 301 -16.09 13.00 -5.69
CA GLU A 301 -15.07 12.04 -6.10
C GLU A 301 -13.94 12.05 -5.05
N LEU A 302 -13.89 10.97 -4.26
CA LEU A 302 -12.93 10.79 -3.17
C LEU A 302 -11.55 10.33 -3.66
N GLU A 303 -11.29 10.37 -4.97
CA GLU A 303 -9.97 10.12 -5.58
C GLU A 303 -9.98 10.72 -7.00
N GLY A 304 -9.12 11.70 -7.26
CA GLY A 304 -8.85 12.21 -8.60
C GLY A 304 -9.41 13.61 -8.87
N MET A 305 -8.53 14.60 -8.84
CA MET A 305 -8.75 15.90 -9.44
C MET A 305 -9.15 15.73 -10.92
N LEU A 306 -10.29 16.32 -11.31
CA LEU A 306 -10.63 16.52 -12.72
C LEU A 306 -9.57 17.41 -13.37
N LEU A 307 -8.87 16.86 -14.37
CA LEU A 307 -8.21 17.64 -15.40
C LEU A 307 -9.29 18.05 -16.40
N HIS A 308 -9.75 19.31 -16.33
CA HIS A 308 -10.54 19.87 -17.41
C HIS A 308 -9.56 20.24 -18.55
N ASN A 309 -9.44 19.36 -19.54
CA ASN A 309 -8.81 19.71 -20.80
C ASN A 309 -9.75 20.64 -21.58
N TYR A 310 -9.21 21.75 -22.07
CA TYR A 310 -9.48 22.16 -23.43
C TYR A 310 -8.73 21.23 -24.39
#